data_AF-A0A1B7P1Z3-F1
#
_entry.id   AF-A0A1B7P1Z3-F1
#
_cell.length_a   1.000
_cell.length_b   1.000
_cell.length_c   1.000
_cell.angle_alpha   90.00
_cell.angle_beta   90.00
_cell.angle_gamma   90.00
#
_symmetry.space_group_name_H-M   'P 1'
#
loop_
_entity.id
_entity.type
_entity.pdbx_description
1 polymer ?
#
loop_
_entity_poly.entity_id
_entity_poly.type
_entity_poly.pdbx_seq_one_letter_code
_entity_poly.pdbx_strand_id
1 'polypeptide(L)'
;MKFLSLTLIPLAGLLASSLALSNSQQRSEVSTSDTEIDIGEIIPSVVNATGHSLSARHSPRLLCYNSNDNKWTRWAADGRHAIGEVGKRRDNLEGKSIYEVAKKFCSQAKGHKFNGRDGKFEKIYWFRNAWKNFRKSKVPVTVRILDYGKIGAVEGRACTDMMTMLISGCIAQKKSRLDHFRGGALADGDGKRWVYHIFCDADYCYVPPKR
;
A
#
# COMPACT_ATOMS: atom_id res chain seq x y z
N MET A 1 26.62 -7.94 -67.10
CA MET A 1 27.28 -6.80 -67.79
C MET A 1 26.84 -5.50 -67.14
N LYS A 2 27.65 -4.44 -67.25
CA LYS A 2 27.38 -3.01 -66.92
C LYS A 2 27.04 -2.65 -65.46
N PHE A 3 27.94 -1.88 -64.86
CA PHE A 3 27.72 -0.98 -63.71
C PHE A 3 27.13 0.37 -64.19
N LEU A 4 26.62 1.17 -63.25
CA LEU A 4 26.65 2.66 -63.13
C LEU A 4 25.88 2.99 -61.82
N SER A 5 26.49 3.45 -60.71
CA SER A 5 27.17 4.74 -60.43
C SER A 5 26.18 5.94 -60.48
N LEU A 6 25.77 6.65 -59.41
CA LEU A 6 26.41 7.26 -58.21
C LEU A 6 26.93 8.71 -58.45
N THR A 7 26.22 9.72 -57.91
CA THR A 7 26.63 11.06 -57.36
C THR A 7 25.35 11.77 -56.81
N LEU A 8 25.28 12.66 -55.79
CA LEU A 8 26.16 13.65 -55.10
C LEU A 8 26.26 15.03 -55.83
N ILE A 9 26.38 16.23 -55.22
CA ILE A 9 26.80 16.68 -53.85
C ILE A 9 25.99 17.98 -53.42
N PRO A 10 26.07 18.50 -52.16
CA PRO A 10 25.07 19.43 -51.54
C PRO A 10 25.38 20.97 -51.48
N LEU A 11 24.37 21.80 -51.10
CA LEU A 11 24.46 23.23 -50.72
C LEU A 11 23.52 23.54 -49.51
N ALA A 12 23.82 24.26 -48.40
CA ALA A 12 24.85 25.24 -47.97
C ALA A 12 24.43 26.74 -48.05
N GLY A 13 24.61 27.47 -46.93
CA GLY A 13 24.20 28.87 -46.68
C GLY A 13 23.78 29.08 -45.21
N LEU A 14 24.54 29.61 -44.23
CA LEU A 14 25.41 30.82 -44.16
C LEU A 14 24.58 32.11 -44.43
N LEU A 15 24.47 33.15 -43.58
CA LEU A 15 25.17 33.67 -42.37
C LEU A 15 24.14 34.41 -41.45
N ALA A 16 24.42 35.18 -40.37
CA ALA A 16 25.64 35.72 -39.73
C ALA A 16 25.43 35.95 -38.22
N SER A 17 26.51 36.19 -37.47
CA SER A 17 26.47 36.57 -36.04
C SER A 17 26.38 38.09 -35.82
N SER A 18 25.83 38.52 -34.68
CA SER A 18 26.16 39.79 -34.05
C SER A 18 26.31 39.62 -32.54
N LEU A 19 27.16 40.44 -31.91
CA LEU A 19 27.50 40.38 -30.49
C LEU A 19 26.75 41.46 -29.71
N ALA A 20 26.20 41.11 -28.55
CA ALA A 20 25.80 42.06 -27.52
C ALA A 20 26.22 41.50 -26.15
N LEU A 21 27.12 42.20 -25.46
CA LEU A 21 27.70 41.77 -24.19
C LEU A 21 26.96 42.44 -23.02
N SER A 22 26.35 41.64 -22.14
CA SER A 22 25.80 42.12 -20.86
C SER A 22 26.34 41.27 -19.71
N ASN A 23 27.24 41.88 -18.96
CA ASN A 23 28.03 41.23 -17.92
C ASN A 23 27.19 40.81 -16.71
N SER A 24 27.34 39.57 -16.24
CA SER A 24 27.30 39.29 -14.80
C SER A 24 28.23 38.11 -14.44
N GLN A 25 29.26 38.45 -13.67
CA GLN A 25 29.89 37.52 -12.73
C GLN A 25 28.89 37.32 -11.56
N GLN A 26 28.94 36.26 -10.72
CA GLN A 26 30.10 35.45 -10.40
C GLN A 26 29.73 34.03 -9.94
N ARG A 27 30.64 33.09 -10.22
CA ARG A 27 30.69 31.68 -9.79
C ARG A 27 30.59 31.51 -8.27
N SER A 28 29.88 30.47 -7.82
CA SER A 28 30.25 29.71 -6.62
C SER A 28 29.83 28.24 -6.76
N GLU A 29 30.80 27.33 -6.62
CA GLU A 29 30.57 25.89 -6.50
C GLU A 29 30.72 25.50 -5.02
N VAL A 30 29.69 24.87 -4.44
CA VAL A 30 29.77 24.27 -3.10
C VAL A 30 29.24 22.84 -3.18
N SER A 31 29.99 21.91 -2.59
CA SER A 31 29.69 20.47 -2.57
C SER A 31 29.22 20.04 -1.18
N THR A 32 28.59 18.85 -1.11
CA THR A 32 27.96 18.24 0.09
C THR A 32 26.76 19.04 0.64
N SER A 33 25.73 18.43 1.23
CA SER A 33 25.65 17.10 1.85
C SER A 33 24.27 16.42 1.66
N ASP A 34 24.10 15.27 2.29
CA ASP A 34 22.95 14.36 2.18
C ASP A 34 21.60 15.00 2.50
N THR A 35 20.69 15.00 1.52
CA THR A 35 19.24 15.08 1.77
C THR A 35 18.68 13.68 2.00
N GLU A 36 19.02 13.10 3.15
CA GLU A 36 18.27 11.94 3.68
C GLU A 36 16.81 12.38 3.86
N ILE A 37 15.92 11.89 2.98
CA ILE A 37 14.50 12.22 3.05
C ILE A 37 13.89 11.44 4.22
N ASP A 38 13.89 12.04 5.40
CA ASP A 38 13.10 11.56 6.54
C ASP A 38 11.61 11.65 6.19
N ILE A 39 11.04 10.53 5.73
CA ILE A 39 9.60 10.38 5.52
C ILE A 39 8.91 10.16 6.87
N GLY A 40 9.11 11.14 7.76
CA GLY A 40 8.34 11.39 8.98
C GLY A 40 7.05 12.17 8.71
N GLU A 41 6.52 12.13 7.48
CA GLU A 41 5.28 12.81 7.09
C GLU A 41 4.07 12.18 7.79
N ILE A 42 3.79 12.69 9.00
CA ILE A 42 2.57 12.39 9.75
C ILE A 42 1.40 13.03 9.00
N ILE A 43 0.74 12.25 8.13
CA ILE A 43 -0.49 12.65 7.44
C ILE A 43 -1.49 13.17 8.48
N PRO A 44 -1.89 14.47 8.44
CA PRO A 44 -2.77 15.04 9.45
C PRO A 44 -4.14 14.36 9.45
N SER A 45 -4.52 13.79 10.60
CA SER A 45 -5.77 13.01 10.76
C SER A 45 -7.04 13.88 10.86
N VAL A 46 -7.22 14.82 9.93
CA VAL A 46 -8.40 15.70 9.85
C VAL A 46 -8.89 15.81 8.40
N VAL A 47 -9.55 14.76 7.90
CA VAL A 47 -10.42 14.90 6.72
C VAL A 47 -11.67 15.64 7.17
N ASN A 48 -11.72 16.94 6.91
CA ASN A 48 -12.80 17.81 7.37
C ASN A 48 -14.09 17.55 6.57
N ALA A 49 -14.92 16.64 7.06
CA ALA A 49 -16.10 16.13 6.37
C ALA A 49 -17.31 17.08 6.44
N THR A 50 -17.17 18.28 5.88
CA THR A 50 -18.22 19.30 5.82
C THR A 50 -19.31 18.91 4.81
N GLY A 51 -20.32 18.16 5.23
CA GLY A 51 -21.47 17.86 4.38
C GLY A 51 -22.46 16.85 4.95
N HIS A 52 -23.70 17.31 5.17
CA HIS A 52 -24.92 16.56 5.48
C HIS A 52 -25.01 15.86 6.86
N SER A 53 -26.01 16.27 7.64
CA SER A 53 -26.41 15.62 8.89
C SER A 53 -26.96 14.21 8.64
N LEU A 54 -26.26 13.20 9.17
CA LEU A 54 -26.79 11.86 9.40
C LEU A 54 -26.23 11.35 10.73
N SER A 55 -27.10 10.72 11.52
CA SER A 55 -26.91 10.18 12.88
C SER A 55 -25.48 9.81 13.29
N ALA A 56 -25.13 10.14 14.55
CA ALA A 56 -23.82 9.89 15.16
C ALA A 56 -23.32 8.45 14.91
N ARG A 57 -22.44 8.31 13.92
CA ARG A 57 -21.87 7.02 13.53
C ARG A 57 -20.94 6.54 14.64
N HIS A 58 -21.24 5.37 15.21
CA HIS A 58 -20.36 4.70 16.15
C HIS A 58 -18.93 4.64 15.58
N SER A 59 -17.98 5.24 16.30
CA SER A 59 -16.62 5.45 15.80
C SER A 59 -15.94 4.13 15.41
N PRO A 60 -15.27 4.04 14.24
CA PRO A 60 -14.60 2.83 13.80
C PRO A 60 -13.64 2.26 14.86
N ARG A 61 -13.84 1.00 15.26
CA ARG A 61 -13.06 0.36 16.32
C ARG A 61 -11.86 -0.37 15.72
N LEU A 62 -10.68 0.22 15.90
CA LEU A 62 -9.38 -0.30 15.44
C LEU A 62 -8.74 -1.23 16.49
N LEU A 63 -8.13 -2.32 16.01
CA LEU A 63 -7.30 -3.26 16.79
C LEU A 63 -6.02 -3.58 16.00
N CYS A 64 -4.86 -3.24 16.54
CA CYS A 64 -3.57 -3.35 15.83
C CYS A 64 -2.66 -4.42 16.42
N TYR A 65 -2.25 -5.38 15.58
CA TYR A 65 -1.48 -6.53 16.05
C TYR A 65 -0.01 -6.19 16.28
N ASN A 66 0.54 -6.78 17.34
CA ASN A 66 1.92 -6.62 17.77
C ASN A 66 2.29 -7.77 18.72
N SER A 67 3.59 -8.08 18.80
CA SER A 67 4.13 -9.19 19.61
C SER A 67 3.95 -9.05 21.12
N ASN A 68 3.64 -7.86 21.62
CA ASN A 68 3.61 -7.60 23.06
C ASN A 68 2.22 -7.98 23.59
N ASP A 69 1.19 -7.50 22.90
CA ASP A 69 -0.22 -7.80 23.19
C ASP A 69 -0.62 -9.21 22.67
N ASN A 70 0.00 -9.68 21.57
CA ASN A 70 -0.20 -11.03 21.03
C ASN A 70 1.14 -11.74 20.77
N LYS A 71 1.69 -12.31 21.86
CA LYS A 71 2.94 -13.09 21.89
C LYS A 71 2.94 -14.32 20.97
N TRP A 72 1.77 -14.75 20.49
CA TRP A 72 1.63 -15.90 19.59
C TRP A 72 1.88 -15.56 18.11
N THR A 73 1.97 -14.28 17.73
CA THR A 73 2.30 -13.87 16.35
C THR A 73 3.79 -13.62 16.16
N ARG A 74 4.38 -14.18 15.09
CA ARG A 74 5.83 -14.13 14.80
C ARG A 74 6.19 -13.44 13.49
N TRP A 75 5.21 -13.01 12.70
CA TRP A 75 5.41 -12.45 11.36
C TRP A 75 5.48 -10.92 11.35
N ALA A 76 5.95 -10.37 10.23
CA ALA A 76 5.76 -8.99 9.81
C ALA A 76 6.04 -8.92 8.30
N ALA A 77 5.30 -8.10 7.57
CA ALA A 77 5.51 -7.85 6.13
C ALA A 77 6.31 -6.56 5.91
N ASP A 78 7.20 -6.56 4.92
CA ASP A 78 7.62 -5.31 4.28
C ASP A 78 6.46 -4.79 3.43
N GLY A 79 5.58 -4.00 4.05
CA GLY A 79 4.41 -3.39 3.42
C GLY A 79 4.73 -2.29 2.42
N ARG A 80 6.01 -1.95 2.18
CA ARG A 80 6.43 -1.11 1.06
C ARG A 80 6.38 -1.86 -0.26
N HIS A 81 6.68 -3.17 -0.27
CA HIS A 81 6.92 -3.95 -1.50
C HIS A 81 6.20 -5.31 -1.50
N ALA A 82 5.01 -5.32 -2.08
CA ALA A 82 4.30 -6.54 -2.46
C ALA A 82 5.04 -7.30 -3.60
N ILE A 83 4.79 -8.61 -3.66
CA ILE A 83 5.36 -9.53 -4.64
C ILE A 83 4.28 -10.02 -5.63
N GLY A 84 3.03 -10.19 -5.19
CA GLY A 84 1.92 -10.68 -6.04
C GLY A 84 0.73 -11.25 -5.26
N GLU A 85 -0.42 -11.42 -5.91
CA GLU A 85 -1.59 -12.15 -5.40
C GLU A 85 -1.32 -13.67 -5.44
N VAL A 86 -1.59 -14.38 -4.34
CA VAL A 86 -1.33 -15.83 -4.25
C VAL A 86 -2.16 -16.57 -5.31
N GLY A 87 -1.51 -17.49 -6.03
CA GLY A 87 -2.12 -18.26 -7.11
C GLY A 87 -2.11 -17.59 -8.49
N LYS A 88 -1.70 -16.32 -8.62
CA LYS A 88 -1.56 -15.66 -9.93
C LYS A 88 -0.13 -15.76 -10.47
N ARG A 89 -0.02 -16.08 -11.77
CA ARG A 89 1.26 -16.15 -12.50
C ARG A 89 1.72 -14.78 -13.05
N ARG A 90 0.80 -13.85 -13.24
CA ARG A 90 1.04 -12.45 -13.63
C ARG A 90 -0.02 -11.58 -12.96
N ASP A 91 0.41 -10.49 -12.36
CA ASP A 91 -0.42 -9.36 -11.99
C ASP A 91 0.43 -8.07 -12.04
N ASN A 92 -0.07 -6.98 -11.46
CA ASN A 92 0.58 -5.67 -11.42
C ASN A 92 0.85 -5.21 -9.96
N LEU A 93 1.19 -6.14 -9.07
CA LEU A 93 1.51 -5.88 -7.66
C LEU A 93 3.00 -5.90 -7.31
N GLU A 94 3.90 -6.29 -8.21
CA GLU A 94 5.33 -6.27 -7.90
C GLU A 94 5.80 -4.84 -7.56
N GLY A 95 6.46 -4.70 -6.41
CA GLY A 95 6.94 -3.41 -5.88
C GLY A 95 5.82 -2.50 -5.34
N LYS A 96 4.57 -2.96 -5.26
CA LYS A 96 3.43 -2.12 -4.82
C LYS A 96 3.29 -2.06 -3.30
N SER A 97 2.86 -0.91 -2.81
CA SER A 97 2.61 -0.70 -1.38
C SER A 97 1.39 -1.49 -0.89
N ILE A 98 1.33 -1.76 0.42
CA ILE A 98 0.17 -2.40 1.06
C ILE A 98 -1.12 -1.58 0.90
N TYR A 99 -1.03 -0.25 0.77
CA TYR A 99 -2.16 0.62 0.41
C TYR A 99 -2.66 0.36 -1.02
N GLU A 100 -1.77 0.15 -1.99
CA GLU A 100 -2.14 -0.20 -3.36
C GLU A 100 -2.71 -1.62 -3.46
N VAL A 101 -2.20 -2.56 -2.66
CA VAL A 101 -2.78 -3.91 -2.49
C VAL A 101 -4.20 -3.79 -1.93
N ALA A 102 -4.42 -2.99 -0.88
CA ALA A 102 -5.75 -2.75 -0.31
C ALA A 102 -6.72 -2.10 -1.32
N LYS A 103 -6.26 -1.09 -2.08
CA LYS A 103 -7.04 -0.46 -3.15
C LYS A 103 -7.41 -1.45 -4.27
N LYS A 104 -6.49 -2.34 -4.67
CA LYS A 104 -6.75 -3.42 -5.63
C LYS A 104 -7.75 -4.44 -5.08
N PHE A 105 -7.59 -4.86 -3.83
CA PHE A 105 -8.52 -5.74 -3.13
C PHE A 105 -9.93 -5.16 -3.08
N CYS A 106 -10.08 -3.90 -2.66
CA CYS A 106 -11.38 -3.22 -2.60
C CYS A 106 -12.02 -2.99 -3.97
N SER A 107 -11.22 -2.79 -5.01
CA SER A 107 -11.71 -2.78 -6.40
C SER A 107 -12.23 -4.16 -6.84
N GLN A 108 -11.55 -5.26 -6.46
CA GLN A 108 -12.01 -6.64 -6.68
C GLN A 108 -13.24 -7.02 -5.82
N ALA A 109 -13.39 -6.42 -4.63
CA ALA A 109 -14.51 -6.66 -3.73
C ALA A 109 -15.78 -5.87 -4.10
N LYS A 110 -15.66 -4.80 -4.90
CA LYS A 110 -16.77 -3.90 -5.24
C LYS A 110 -17.98 -4.66 -5.79
N GLY A 111 -19.14 -4.47 -5.16
CA GLY A 111 -20.40 -5.13 -5.54
C GLY A 111 -20.58 -6.55 -4.98
N HIS A 112 -19.60 -7.11 -4.27
CA HIS A 112 -19.80 -8.36 -3.52
C HIS A 112 -20.92 -8.19 -2.48
N LYS A 113 -21.89 -9.11 -2.47
CA LYS A 113 -23.11 -9.02 -1.65
C LYS A 113 -23.01 -9.91 -0.42
N PHE A 114 -22.95 -9.27 0.74
CA PHE A 114 -23.05 -9.91 2.05
C PHE A 114 -24.52 -10.05 2.48
N ASN A 115 -24.86 -11.19 3.09
CA ASN A 115 -26.23 -11.55 3.45
C ASN A 115 -26.50 -11.65 4.96
N GLY A 116 -25.54 -11.24 5.80
CA GLY A 116 -25.68 -11.16 7.25
C GLY A 116 -25.57 -12.49 7.96
N ARG A 117 -24.82 -13.45 7.40
CA ARG A 117 -24.64 -14.83 7.94
C ARG A 117 -23.15 -15.20 8.02
N ASP A 118 -22.35 -14.28 8.58
CA ASP A 118 -20.94 -14.46 8.94
C ASP A 118 -20.06 -14.99 7.79
N GLY A 119 -20.31 -14.46 6.59
CA GLY A 119 -19.53 -14.72 5.39
C GLY A 119 -18.25 -13.89 5.32
N LYS A 120 -17.50 -14.08 4.23
CA LYS A 120 -16.22 -13.42 4.00
C LYS A 120 -15.90 -13.22 2.53
N PHE A 121 -15.24 -12.11 2.23
CA PHE A 121 -14.52 -11.90 0.97
C PHE A 121 -13.04 -11.68 1.31
N GLU A 122 -12.16 -12.55 0.81
CA GLU A 122 -10.73 -12.54 1.16
C GLU A 122 -9.82 -12.80 -0.03
N LYS A 123 -8.59 -12.28 0.08
CA LYS A 123 -7.48 -12.49 -0.85
C LYS A 123 -6.19 -12.59 -0.06
N ILE A 124 -5.23 -13.34 -0.59
CA ILE A 124 -3.91 -13.52 0.01
C ILE A 124 -2.87 -12.93 -0.94
N TYR A 125 -1.90 -12.19 -0.40
CA TYR A 125 -0.84 -11.52 -1.15
C TYR A 125 0.53 -11.85 -0.57
N TRP A 126 1.50 -12.15 -1.42
CA TRP A 126 2.89 -12.35 -0.99
C TRP A 126 3.57 -11.01 -0.74
N PHE A 127 4.19 -10.87 0.43
CA PHE A 127 5.15 -9.81 0.75
C PHE A 127 6.49 -10.42 1.17
N ARG A 128 7.56 -9.62 1.16
CA ARG A 128 8.81 -10.01 1.85
C ARG A 128 8.57 -10.02 3.35
N ASN A 129 9.19 -10.96 4.06
CA ASN A 129 9.12 -10.98 5.52
C ASN A 129 10.14 -9.97 6.11
N ALA A 130 9.68 -9.09 6.99
CA ALA A 130 10.52 -8.06 7.60
C ALA A 130 11.46 -8.62 8.69
N TRP A 131 11.25 -9.86 9.15
CA TRP A 131 12.12 -10.53 10.12
C TRP A 131 13.27 -11.27 9.44
N LYS A 132 14.49 -10.68 9.48
CA LYS A 132 15.72 -11.29 8.95
C LYS A 132 15.96 -12.75 9.43
N ASN A 133 15.56 -13.06 10.66
CA ASN A 133 15.81 -14.37 11.30
C ASN A 133 14.63 -15.35 11.20
N PHE A 134 13.63 -15.08 10.35
CA PHE A 134 12.42 -15.90 10.23
C PHE A 134 12.54 -16.93 9.11
N ARG A 135 12.11 -18.17 9.36
CA ARG A 135 12.33 -19.36 8.49
C ARG A 135 11.73 -19.29 7.07
N LYS A 136 10.95 -18.26 6.74
CA LYS A 136 10.36 -18.02 5.42
C LYS A 136 10.60 -16.55 5.02
N SER A 137 11.34 -16.35 3.94
CA SER A 137 11.65 -15.02 3.38
C SER A 137 10.44 -14.29 2.78
N LYS A 138 9.33 -14.99 2.56
CA LYS A 138 8.03 -14.45 2.15
C LYS A 138 6.99 -14.70 3.23
N VAL A 139 6.01 -13.80 3.33
CA VAL A 139 4.84 -13.94 4.21
C VAL A 139 3.55 -13.81 3.37
N PRO A 140 2.55 -14.69 3.57
CA PRO A 140 1.24 -14.56 2.95
C PRO A 140 0.38 -13.64 3.82
N VAL A 141 0.03 -12.49 3.28
CA VAL A 141 -0.84 -11.51 3.96
C VAL A 141 -2.25 -11.65 3.41
N THR A 142 -3.14 -12.21 4.22
CA THR A 142 -4.56 -12.30 3.96
C THR A 142 -5.23 -10.96 4.27
N VAL A 143 -5.86 -10.37 3.26
CA VAL A 143 -6.68 -9.14 3.33
C VAL A 143 -8.13 -9.56 3.12
N ARG A 144 -9.03 -9.21 4.04
CA ARG A 144 -10.43 -9.64 4.00
C ARG A 144 -11.44 -8.64 4.56
N ILE A 145 -12.70 -8.85 4.19
CA ILE A 145 -13.90 -8.27 4.79
C ILE A 145 -14.73 -9.43 5.35
N LEU A 146 -15.29 -9.25 6.55
CA LEU A 146 -16.19 -10.19 7.24
C LEU A 146 -17.53 -9.51 7.49
N ASP A 147 -18.67 -10.17 7.21
CA ASP A 147 -20.01 -9.64 7.55
C ASP A 147 -20.59 -10.22 8.84
N TYR A 148 -20.20 -9.62 9.96
CA TYR A 148 -20.82 -9.89 11.27
C TYR A 148 -22.25 -9.34 11.31
N GLY A 149 -23.18 -10.10 10.73
CA GLY A 149 -24.61 -9.79 10.62
C GLY A 149 -25.00 -8.62 9.70
N LYS A 150 -24.05 -7.95 9.01
CA LYS A 150 -24.31 -6.75 8.19
C LYS A 150 -24.54 -7.06 6.71
N ILE A 151 -25.81 -7.02 6.32
CA ILE A 151 -26.28 -7.15 4.93
C ILE A 151 -25.84 -5.92 4.13
N GLY A 152 -25.40 -6.12 2.88
CA GLY A 152 -25.13 -5.03 1.94
C GLY A 152 -24.23 -5.44 0.77
N ALA A 153 -23.99 -4.51 -0.16
CA ALA A 153 -23.02 -4.67 -1.24
C ALA A 153 -21.77 -3.82 -0.96
N VAL A 154 -20.57 -4.38 -1.06
CA VAL A 154 -19.31 -3.67 -0.78
C VAL A 154 -19.14 -2.50 -1.74
N GLU A 155 -19.02 -1.29 -1.20
CA GLU A 155 -18.63 -0.10 -1.95
C GLU A 155 -17.09 0.01 -1.96
N GLY A 156 -16.51 0.22 -3.13
CA GLY A 156 -15.06 0.11 -3.35
C GLY A 156 -14.25 1.29 -2.79
N ARG A 157 -14.81 2.51 -2.78
CA ARG A 157 -14.16 3.67 -2.14
C ARG A 157 -14.20 3.51 -0.62
N ALA A 158 -15.38 3.30 -0.03
CA ALA A 158 -15.54 3.09 1.41
C ALA A 158 -14.66 1.93 1.94
N CYS A 159 -14.57 0.82 1.19
CA CYS A 159 -13.63 -0.25 1.51
C CYS A 159 -12.16 0.22 1.51
N THR A 160 -11.76 0.99 0.48
CA THR A 160 -10.40 1.51 0.37
C THR A 160 -10.08 2.47 1.51
N ASP A 161 -11.01 3.35 1.87
CA ASP A 161 -10.88 4.32 2.96
C ASP A 161 -10.72 3.61 4.31
N MET A 162 -11.53 2.58 4.56
CA MET A 162 -11.46 1.76 5.79
C MET A 162 -10.18 0.92 5.87
N MET A 163 -9.74 0.29 4.76
CA MET A 163 -8.45 -0.40 4.74
C MET A 163 -7.27 0.58 4.92
N THR A 164 -7.37 1.80 4.36
CA THR A 164 -6.37 2.86 4.56
C THR A 164 -6.31 3.29 6.02
N MET A 165 -7.45 3.51 6.67
CA MET A 165 -7.56 3.83 8.09
C MET A 165 -7.01 2.72 9.00
N LEU A 166 -7.21 1.44 8.63
CA LEU A 166 -6.62 0.29 9.33
C LEU A 166 -5.08 0.35 9.26
N ILE A 167 -4.52 0.52 8.06
CA ILE A 167 -3.07 0.54 7.85
C ILE A 167 -2.44 1.76 8.54
N SER A 168 -2.95 2.97 8.28
CA SER A 168 -2.39 4.21 8.82
C SER A 168 -2.57 4.30 10.34
N GLY A 169 -3.72 3.89 10.88
CA GLY A 169 -3.98 3.86 12.31
C GLY A 169 -3.03 2.92 13.06
N CYS A 170 -2.70 1.75 12.51
CA CYS A 170 -1.73 0.84 13.13
C CYS A 170 -0.28 1.31 13.05
N ILE A 171 0.04 2.20 12.10
CA ILE A 171 1.33 2.91 12.04
C ILE A 171 1.34 4.05 13.06
N ALA A 172 0.28 4.86 13.13
CA ALA A 172 0.14 5.96 14.08
C ALA A 172 0.17 5.52 15.55
N GLN A 173 -0.45 4.37 15.88
CA GLN A 173 -0.36 3.73 17.20
C GLN A 173 1.02 3.09 17.49
N LYS A 174 2.00 3.17 16.58
CA LYS A 174 3.34 2.58 16.66
C LYS A 174 3.36 1.06 16.89
N LYS A 175 2.23 0.37 16.64
CA LYS A 175 2.09 -1.10 16.75
C LYS A 175 2.62 -1.83 15.50
N SER A 176 2.61 -1.15 14.36
CA SER A 176 3.23 -1.54 13.08
C SER A 176 4.08 -0.39 12.51
N ARG A 177 4.89 -0.69 11.50
CA ARG A 177 5.48 0.30 10.57
C ARG A 177 5.20 -0.12 9.12
N LEU A 178 5.46 0.73 8.13
CA LEU A 178 5.27 0.34 6.73
C LEU A 178 6.29 -0.71 6.26
N ASP A 179 7.54 -0.64 6.72
CA ASP A 179 8.58 -1.67 6.49
C ASP A 179 8.42 -2.92 7.37
N HIS A 180 7.50 -2.87 8.34
CA HIS A 180 7.34 -3.85 9.40
C HIS A 180 5.87 -3.95 9.83
N PHE A 181 5.01 -4.27 8.87
CA PHE A 181 3.57 -4.26 9.05
C PHE A 181 3.09 -5.60 9.63
N ARG A 182 2.34 -5.55 10.73
CA ARG A 182 1.94 -6.72 11.54
C ARG A 182 0.45 -7.02 11.48
N GLY A 183 -0.31 -6.23 10.72
CA GLY A 183 -1.75 -6.43 10.56
C GLY A 183 -2.59 -5.84 11.68
N GLY A 184 -3.89 -6.06 11.56
CA GLY A 184 -4.92 -5.55 12.46
C GLY A 184 -6.31 -5.77 11.89
N ALA A 185 -7.30 -5.31 12.63
CA ALA A 185 -8.71 -5.31 12.22
C ALA A 185 -9.36 -3.96 12.53
N LEU A 186 -10.26 -3.52 11.66
CA LEU A 186 -11.06 -2.31 11.82
C LEU A 186 -12.55 -2.65 11.63
N ALA A 187 -13.34 -2.42 12.66
CA ALA A 187 -14.79 -2.58 12.62
C ALA A 187 -15.48 -1.27 12.20
N ASP A 188 -16.47 -1.34 11.32
CA ASP A 188 -17.21 -0.17 10.80
C ASP A 188 -18.41 0.28 11.65
N GLY A 189 -18.49 -0.20 12.88
CA GLY A 189 -19.47 0.16 13.90
C GLY A 189 -19.59 -0.88 15.01
N ASP A 190 -20.60 -0.71 15.87
CA ASP A 190 -21.01 -1.68 16.88
C ASP A 190 -22.22 -2.52 16.41
N GLY A 191 -22.44 -3.67 17.03
CA GLY A 191 -23.50 -4.60 16.62
C GLY A 191 -23.24 -5.19 15.22
N LYS A 192 -24.19 -5.02 14.30
CA LYS A 192 -24.11 -5.52 12.91
C LYS A 192 -23.14 -4.68 12.09
N ARG A 193 -22.00 -5.27 11.74
CA ARG A 193 -20.84 -4.55 11.19
C ARG A 193 -20.08 -5.32 10.12
N TRP A 194 -19.34 -4.60 9.29
CA TRP A 194 -18.23 -5.18 8.53
C TRP A 194 -16.94 -5.02 9.32
N VAL A 195 -16.09 -6.05 9.26
CA VAL A 195 -14.73 -6.00 9.80
C VAL A 195 -13.74 -6.18 8.67
N TYR A 196 -12.98 -5.12 8.43
CA TYR A 196 -11.81 -5.10 7.55
C TYR A 196 -10.63 -5.68 8.33
N HIS A 197 -9.87 -6.60 7.75
CA HIS A 197 -8.88 -7.37 8.49
C HIS A 197 -7.67 -7.69 7.59
N ILE A 198 -6.47 -7.34 8.04
CA ILE A 198 -5.19 -7.67 7.39
C ILE A 198 -4.36 -8.50 8.36
N PHE A 199 -3.96 -9.72 7.98
CA PHE A 199 -3.24 -10.66 8.85
C PHE A 199 -2.46 -11.71 8.06
N CYS A 200 -1.79 -12.64 8.73
CA CYS A 200 -1.31 -13.89 8.14
C CYS A 200 -1.95 -15.06 8.89
N ASP A 201 -2.50 -16.04 8.17
CA ASP A 201 -3.17 -17.24 8.71
C ASP A 201 -2.30 -18.51 8.67
N ALA A 202 -1.28 -18.56 7.81
CA ALA A 202 -0.41 -19.74 7.67
C ALA A 202 0.34 -20.08 8.97
N ASP A 203 0.37 -21.37 9.33
CA ASP A 203 0.88 -21.89 10.63
C ASP A 203 2.20 -21.26 11.10
N TYR A 204 3.14 -21.05 10.18
CA TYR A 204 4.47 -20.51 10.50
C TYR A 204 4.47 -19.03 10.92
N CYS A 205 3.40 -18.29 10.65
CA CYS A 205 3.20 -16.93 11.17
C CYS A 205 2.88 -16.90 12.67
N TYR A 206 2.60 -18.05 13.28
CA TYR A 206 2.34 -18.21 14.71
C TYR A 206 3.50 -18.90 15.46
N VAL A 207 3.51 -18.76 16.78
CA VAL A 207 4.26 -19.66 17.67
C VAL A 207 3.48 -20.99 17.69
N PRO A 208 4.07 -22.14 17.32
CA PRO A 208 3.39 -23.42 17.46
C PRO A 208 3.09 -23.67 18.94
N PRO A 209 1.95 -24.29 19.29
CA PRO A 209 1.65 -24.64 20.67
C PRO A 209 2.77 -25.52 21.23
N LYS A 210 3.16 -25.29 22.48
CA LYS A 210 4.03 -26.23 23.18
C LYS A 210 3.28 -27.57 23.28
N ARG A 211 3.93 -28.63 22.83
CA ARG A 211 3.61 -30.01 23.21
C ARG A 211 4.26 -30.31 24.54
#